data_AF-A0A7D4ATU5-F1
#
_entry.id   AF-A0A7D4ATU5-F1
#
_cell.length_a   1.000
_cell.length_b   1.000
_cell.length_c   1.000
_cell.angle_alpha   90.00
_cell.angle_beta   90.00
_cell.angle_gamma   90.00
#
_symmetry.space_group_name_H-M   'P 1'
#
loop_
_entity.id
_entity.type
_entity.pdbx_description
1 polymer ?
#
loop_
_entity_poly.entity_id
_entity_poly.type
_entity_poly.pdbx_seq_one_letter_code
_entity_poly.pdbx_strand_id
1 'polypeptide(L)'
;MATGRSSGPVLVSGADVLSQVAAGADPIQVVVTLLDPAEYQTQLSQLALRSTDPQEHNRLYACGQLPAGWHDQVRDLYRAGEIVRLNQHSARPGDEAQYVRSQQELTRRLMRELGQKVRQSLENGSFIFRGSQTAARTEASTLPGALGKRLKDVAELTYEKYNLAGQPTAAEAAVQFLQAKDLTTLPTQFDPLGLADSNGAVRADHPALVAVADYLRRHLQADGRPLLDVFSGPPFGWSKDTTRYLVAALLRDGRIKLRTGGQDVSGTSTEARAAIGNTSGFNRVTLRLADGVPSAELRNKAAFRLEELTTETVSPR
;
A
#
# COMPACT_ATOMS: atom_id res chain seq x y z
N MET A 1 13.99 15.26 22.52
CA MET A 1 14.90 14.12 22.76
C MET A 1 14.10 12.83 22.54
N ALA A 2 14.28 12.20 21.38
CA ALA A 2 13.56 10.99 20.99
C ALA A 2 14.37 9.76 21.43
N THR A 3 13.75 8.89 22.24
CA THR A 3 14.32 7.62 22.67
C THR A 3 13.90 6.54 21.67
N GLY A 4 14.89 5.97 20.98
CA GLY A 4 14.70 4.90 20.00
C GLY A 4 14.26 3.59 20.66
N ARG A 5 13.12 3.04 20.22
CA ARG A 5 12.72 1.67 20.49
C ARG A 5 13.40 0.74 19.48
N SER A 6 14.52 0.17 19.88
CA SER A 6 15.07 -1.05 19.28
C SER A 6 14.10 -2.20 19.56
N SER A 7 13.44 -2.71 18.52
CA SER A 7 12.61 -3.91 18.60
C SER A 7 13.48 -5.11 18.25
N GLY A 8 13.81 -5.93 19.25
CA GLY A 8 14.49 -7.21 19.05
C GLY A 8 13.50 -8.33 18.66
N PRO A 9 13.95 -9.39 18.00
CA PRO A 9 13.08 -10.50 17.61
C PRO A 9 12.64 -11.29 18.84
N VAL A 10 11.34 -11.59 18.91
CA VAL A 10 10.73 -12.48 19.90
C VAL A 10 10.70 -13.90 19.31
N LEU A 11 11.39 -14.84 19.96
CA LEU A 11 11.33 -16.28 19.66
C LEU A 11 10.29 -16.90 20.60
N VAL A 12 9.23 -17.49 20.02
CA VAL A 12 8.26 -18.33 20.75
C VAL A 12 8.36 -19.74 20.20
N SER A 13 8.56 -20.74 21.08
CA SER A 13 8.62 -22.16 20.70
C SER A 13 7.25 -22.82 20.82
N GLY A 14 6.91 -23.66 19.84
CA GLY A 14 5.78 -24.60 19.86
C GLY A 14 5.54 -25.10 18.45
N ALA A 15 5.22 -26.39 18.29
CA ALA A 15 5.28 -27.22 17.07
C ALA A 15 4.42 -26.82 15.85
N ASP A 16 4.26 -25.52 15.60
CA ASP A 16 3.56 -24.91 14.47
C ASP A 16 4.31 -23.62 14.04
N VAL A 17 5.64 -23.71 13.94
CA VAL A 17 6.52 -22.54 13.80
C VAL A 17 6.56 -22.04 12.35
N LEU A 18 5.49 -21.38 11.92
CA LEU A 18 5.64 -20.28 10.97
C LEU A 18 6.26 -19.12 11.73
N SER A 19 7.58 -18.96 11.60
CA SER A 19 8.32 -17.78 12.06
C SER A 19 7.84 -16.53 11.31
N GLN A 20 6.65 -16.02 11.64
CA GLN A 20 6.12 -14.81 11.03
C GLN A 20 6.88 -13.60 11.57
N VAL A 21 7.91 -13.18 10.83
CA VAL A 21 8.38 -11.79 10.89
C VAL A 21 7.45 -10.96 10.01
N ALA A 22 6.20 -10.78 10.45
CA ALA A 22 5.29 -9.83 9.83
C ALA A 22 5.67 -8.43 10.30
N ALA A 23 6.58 -7.77 9.57
CA ALA A 23 6.79 -6.34 9.74
C ALA A 23 5.63 -5.59 9.06
N GLY A 24 4.70 -5.08 9.86
CA GLY A 24 3.82 -3.97 9.47
C GLY A 24 2.49 -4.31 8.78
N ALA A 25 1.58 -3.34 8.83
CA ALA A 25 0.33 -3.27 8.06
C ALA A 25 0.58 -2.93 6.58
N ASP A 26 1.73 -3.37 6.04
CA ASP A 26 2.14 -3.06 4.68
C ASP A 26 1.38 -3.94 3.70
N PRO A 27 0.98 -3.41 2.53
CA PRO A 27 0.11 -4.15 1.61
C PRO A 27 0.76 -5.38 0.98
N ILE A 28 2.08 -5.52 1.05
CA ILE A 28 2.83 -6.72 0.66
C ILE A 28 3.66 -7.14 1.86
N GLN A 29 3.50 -8.39 2.30
CA GLN A 29 4.22 -8.93 3.47
C GLN A 29 5.22 -10.00 3.03
N VAL A 30 6.46 -9.94 3.53
CA VAL A 30 7.46 -10.99 3.31
C VAL A 30 7.47 -11.92 4.51
N VAL A 31 7.15 -13.20 4.29
CA VAL A 31 7.14 -14.23 5.34
C VAL A 31 8.32 -15.15 5.13
N VAL A 32 9.30 -15.07 6.03
CA VAL A 32 10.46 -15.97 6.02
C VAL A 32 10.08 -17.29 6.68
N THR A 33 10.18 -18.39 5.94
CA THR A 33 9.81 -19.72 6.43
C THR A 33 11.00 -20.67 6.29
N LEU A 34 11.39 -21.31 7.39
CA LEU A 34 12.39 -22.37 7.38
C LEU A 34 11.67 -23.71 7.51
N LEU A 35 11.91 -24.59 6.54
CA LEU A 35 11.20 -25.85 6.36
C LEU A 35 12.10 -27.03 6.72
N ASP A 36 11.51 -28.12 7.22
CA ASP A 36 12.27 -29.34 7.51
C ASP A 36 12.84 -29.92 6.20
N PRO A 37 14.14 -30.25 6.11
CA PRO A 37 14.71 -30.90 4.93
C PRO A 37 13.99 -32.19 4.51
N ALA A 38 13.45 -32.97 5.46
CA ALA A 38 12.75 -34.23 5.18
C ALA A 38 11.39 -34.02 4.51
N GLU A 39 10.72 -32.91 4.82
CA GLU A 39 9.37 -32.59 4.33
C GLU A 39 9.37 -31.41 3.35
N TYR A 40 10.54 -30.99 2.89
CA TYR A 40 10.72 -29.73 2.17
C TYR A 40 9.75 -29.56 0.99
N GLN A 41 9.65 -30.56 0.12
CA GLN A 41 8.79 -30.50 -1.08
C GLN A 41 7.30 -30.54 -0.72
N THR A 42 6.93 -31.30 0.30
CA THR A 42 5.55 -31.40 0.80
C THR A 42 5.10 -30.06 1.37
N GLN A 43 5.92 -29.45 2.23
CA GLN A 43 5.63 -28.15 2.84
C GLN A 43 5.62 -27.02 1.81
N LEU A 44 6.51 -27.03 0.82
CA LEU A 44 6.48 -26.08 -0.31
C LEU A 44 5.16 -26.17 -1.09
N SER A 45 4.70 -27.39 -1.40
CA SER A 45 3.46 -27.60 -2.15
C SER A 45 2.23 -27.10 -1.37
N GLN A 46 2.21 -27.35 -0.05
CA GLN A 46 1.17 -26.83 0.84
C GLN A 46 1.17 -25.31 0.92
N LEU A 47 2.36 -24.69 1.01
CA LEU A 47 2.50 -23.22 1.01
C LEU A 47 2.10 -22.62 -0.34
N ALA A 48 2.42 -23.27 -1.46
CA ALA A 48 1.98 -22.86 -2.79
C ALA A 48 0.46 -22.82 -2.86
N LEU A 49 -0.22 -23.89 -2.42
CA LEU A 49 -1.68 -23.93 -2.37
C LEU A 49 -2.24 -22.84 -1.44
N ARG A 50 -1.73 -22.74 -0.22
CA ARG A 50 -2.19 -21.75 0.78
C ARG A 50 -2.02 -20.31 0.30
N SER A 51 -0.95 -20.01 -0.44
CA SER A 51 -0.69 -18.66 -0.96
C SER A 51 -1.72 -18.18 -1.99
N THR A 52 -2.61 -19.05 -2.47
CA THR A 52 -3.73 -18.70 -3.35
C THR A 52 -4.97 -18.20 -2.58
N ASP A 53 -5.02 -18.39 -1.26
CA ASP A 53 -6.13 -17.92 -0.42
C ASP A 53 -6.22 -16.38 -0.47
N PRO A 54 -7.41 -15.78 -0.65
CA PRO A 54 -7.61 -14.33 -0.59
C PRO A 54 -7.01 -13.64 0.65
N GLN A 55 -6.94 -14.31 1.80
CA GLN A 55 -6.31 -13.74 3.01
C GLN A 55 -4.78 -13.69 2.94
N GLU A 56 -4.18 -14.51 2.07
CA GLU A 56 -2.74 -14.73 1.93
C GLU A 56 -2.20 -14.17 0.61
N HIS A 57 -3.08 -13.67 -0.28
CA HIS A 57 -2.75 -13.31 -1.66
C HIS A 57 -1.71 -12.18 -1.82
N ASN A 58 -1.41 -11.47 -0.73
CA ASN A 58 -0.42 -10.40 -0.65
C ASN A 58 0.84 -10.79 0.15
N ARG A 59 0.98 -12.06 0.50
CA ARG A 59 2.16 -12.59 1.20
C ARG A 59 3.12 -13.24 0.22
N LEU A 60 4.34 -12.72 0.21
CA LEU A 60 5.49 -13.35 -0.44
C LEU A 60 6.20 -14.24 0.58
N TYR A 61 6.14 -15.55 0.37
CA TYR A 61 6.86 -16.50 1.20
C TYR A 61 8.28 -16.67 0.68
N ALA A 62 9.26 -16.51 1.56
CA ALA A 62 10.66 -16.82 1.30
C ALA A 62 11.04 -18.07 2.09
N CYS A 63 11.15 -19.21 1.39
CA CYS A 63 11.27 -20.53 1.98
C CYS A 63 12.71 -21.06 1.87
N GLY A 64 13.32 -21.43 2.98
CA GLY A 64 14.63 -22.09 3.04
C GLY A 64 14.56 -23.40 3.82
N GLN A 65 15.56 -24.27 3.68
CA GLN A 65 15.68 -25.46 4.52
C GLN A 65 16.26 -25.11 5.89
N LEU A 66 15.80 -25.77 6.95
CA LEU A 66 16.39 -25.59 8.27
C LEU A 66 17.89 -25.98 8.25
N PRO A 67 18.81 -25.08 8.65
CA PRO A 67 20.23 -25.39 8.58
C PRO A 67 20.63 -26.55 9.49
N ALA A 68 21.55 -27.41 9.04
CA ALA A 68 22.06 -28.49 9.88
C ALA A 68 22.71 -27.95 11.18
N GLY A 69 22.43 -28.61 12.30
CA GLY A 69 22.96 -28.26 13.62
C GLY A 69 22.43 -26.94 14.20
N TRP A 70 21.36 -26.37 13.64
CA TRP A 70 20.78 -25.11 14.12
C TRP A 70 20.35 -25.18 15.60
N HIS A 71 19.79 -26.31 16.04
CA HIS A 71 19.34 -26.50 17.43
C HIS A 71 20.49 -26.33 18.42
N ASP A 72 21.63 -26.99 18.16
CA ASP A 72 22.81 -26.87 19.02
C ASP A 72 23.34 -25.44 19.05
N GLN A 73 23.40 -24.78 17.89
CA GLN A 73 23.83 -23.38 17.81
C GLN A 73 22.91 -22.42 18.56
N VAL A 74 21.59 -22.61 18.46
CA VAL A 74 20.60 -21.79 19.20
C VAL A 74 20.69 -22.06 20.69
N ARG A 75 20.85 -23.31 21.11
CA ARG A 75 21.05 -23.68 22.52
C ARG A 75 22.30 -23.00 23.08
N ASP A 76 23.42 -23.08 22.37
CA ASP A 76 24.69 -22.53 22.82
C ASP A 76 24.65 -21.00 22.83
N LEU A 77 23.98 -20.39 21.84
CA LEU A 77 23.71 -18.96 21.79
C LEU A 77 22.86 -18.50 22.98
N TYR A 78 21.76 -19.21 23.29
CA TYR A 78 20.91 -18.90 24.43
C TYR A 78 21.67 -19.00 25.74
N ARG A 79 22.46 -20.07 25.92
CA ARG A 79 23.29 -20.27 27.10
C ARG A 79 24.31 -19.13 27.28
N ALA A 80 25.05 -18.79 26.22
CA ALA A 80 26.03 -17.70 26.27
C ALA A 80 25.35 -16.34 26.54
N GLY A 81 24.21 -16.10 25.89
CA GLY A 81 23.40 -14.88 26.08
C GLY A 81 22.87 -14.72 27.49
N GLU A 82 22.35 -15.80 28.11
CA GLU A 82 21.88 -15.77 29.49
C GLU A 82 23.01 -15.50 30.48
N ILE A 83 24.20 -16.08 30.28
CA ILE A 83 25.36 -15.79 31.13
C ILE A 83 25.72 -14.30 31.05
N VAL A 84 25.73 -13.72 29.85
CA VAL A 84 25.97 -12.28 29.66
C VAL A 84 24.89 -11.47 30.38
N ARG A 85 23.61 -11.81 30.17
CA ARG A 85 22.46 -11.08 30.75
C ARG A 85 22.47 -11.08 32.28
N LEU A 86 22.82 -12.20 32.90
CA LEU A 86 22.86 -12.35 34.35
C LEU A 86 24.07 -11.65 34.98
N ASN A 87 25.22 -11.60 34.30
CA ASN A 87 26.49 -11.16 34.90
C ASN A 87 26.98 -9.79 34.43
N GLN A 88 26.31 -9.15 33.47
CA GLN A 88 26.72 -7.86 32.89
C GLN A 88 26.95 -6.71 33.89
N HIS A 89 26.23 -6.68 35.02
CA HIS A 89 26.34 -5.62 36.03
C HIS A 89 26.95 -6.09 37.36
N SER A 90 27.28 -7.38 37.47
CA SER A 90 27.68 -8.01 38.74
C SER A 90 29.02 -8.73 38.66
N ALA A 91 29.59 -8.90 37.47
CA ALA A 91 30.89 -9.52 37.28
C ALA A 91 32.00 -8.69 37.93
N ARG A 92 32.81 -9.34 38.76
CA ARG A 92 33.95 -8.70 39.42
C ARG A 92 35.10 -8.50 38.43
N PRO A 93 35.95 -7.47 38.64
CA PRO A 93 37.18 -7.30 37.87
C PRO A 93 38.06 -8.56 37.92
N GLY A 94 38.77 -8.85 36.82
CA GLY A 94 39.60 -10.05 36.68
C GLY A 94 38.90 -11.13 35.86
N ASP A 95 39.02 -12.38 36.29
CA ASP A 95 38.61 -13.57 35.54
C ASP A 95 37.10 -13.58 35.22
N GLU A 96 36.25 -13.12 36.14
CA GLU A 96 34.80 -13.06 35.94
C GLU A 96 34.42 -12.08 34.80
N ALA A 97 34.98 -10.87 34.82
CA ALA A 97 34.77 -9.89 33.75
C ALA A 97 35.33 -10.39 32.40
N GLN A 98 36.47 -11.09 32.40
CA GLN A 98 37.05 -11.68 31.19
C GLN A 98 36.17 -12.81 30.64
N TYR A 99 35.63 -13.66 31.50
CA TYR A 99 34.68 -14.71 31.12
C TYR A 99 33.42 -14.12 30.47
N VAL A 100 32.78 -13.11 31.09
CA VAL A 100 31.60 -12.45 30.51
C VAL A 100 31.91 -11.84 29.13
N ARG A 101 33.09 -11.20 28.96
CA ARG A 101 33.52 -10.68 27.66
C ARG A 101 33.66 -11.79 26.61
N SER A 102 34.26 -12.93 26.96
CA SER A 102 34.36 -14.08 26.05
C SER A 102 32.98 -14.63 25.64
N GLN A 103 32.00 -14.63 26.55
CA GLN A 103 30.62 -15.03 26.24
C GLN A 103 29.91 -14.01 25.34
N GLN A 104 30.19 -12.72 25.51
CA GLN A 104 29.70 -11.68 24.58
C GLN A 104 30.25 -11.88 23.17
N GLU A 105 31.54 -12.16 23.04
CA GLU A 105 32.19 -12.44 21.76
C GLU A 105 31.64 -13.72 21.11
N LEU A 106 31.46 -14.78 21.90
CA LEU A 106 30.85 -16.04 21.47
C LEU A 106 29.42 -15.81 20.95
N THR A 107 28.60 -15.06 21.69
CA THR A 107 27.23 -14.71 21.30
C THR A 107 27.21 -13.98 19.95
N ARG A 108 28.07 -12.97 19.77
CA ARG A 108 28.20 -12.23 18.50
C ARG A 108 28.65 -13.14 17.36
N ARG A 109 29.58 -14.06 17.61
CA ARG A 109 30.06 -15.03 16.62
C ARG A 109 28.94 -15.98 16.19
N LEU A 110 28.28 -16.64 17.15
CA LEU A 110 27.18 -17.57 16.89
C LEU A 110 26.01 -16.91 16.15
N MET A 111 25.65 -15.67 16.52
CA MET A 111 24.62 -14.90 15.80
C MET A 111 24.98 -14.66 14.33
N ARG A 112 26.24 -14.29 14.05
CA ARG A 112 26.71 -14.07 12.68
C ARG A 112 26.72 -15.36 11.87
N GLU A 113 27.21 -16.44 12.45
CA GLU A 113 27.25 -17.76 11.81
C GLU A 113 25.85 -18.29 11.51
N LEU A 114 24.93 -18.22 12.48
CA LEU A 114 23.54 -18.62 12.30
C LEU A 114 22.85 -17.76 11.23
N GLY A 115 23.05 -16.44 11.26
CA GLY A 115 22.53 -15.53 10.25
C GLY A 115 23.02 -15.85 8.85
N GLN A 116 24.32 -16.20 8.69
CA GLN A 116 24.88 -16.64 7.41
C GLN A 116 24.26 -17.96 6.94
N LYS A 117 24.07 -18.94 7.84
CA LYS A 117 23.42 -20.20 7.50
C LYS A 117 21.98 -20.03 7.05
N VAL A 118 21.19 -19.21 7.76
CA VAL A 118 19.81 -18.89 7.39
C VAL A 118 19.77 -18.18 6.04
N ARG A 119 20.68 -17.23 5.80
CA ARG A 119 20.78 -16.55 4.51
C ARG A 119 21.08 -17.53 3.37
N GLN A 120 22.09 -18.38 3.52
CA GLN A 120 22.44 -19.39 2.52
C GLN A 120 21.29 -20.37 2.26
N SER A 121 20.57 -20.75 3.31
CA SER A 121 19.38 -21.58 3.19
C SER A 121 18.29 -20.93 2.32
N LEU A 122 18.01 -19.64 2.52
CA LEU A 122 17.05 -18.88 1.71
C LEU A 122 17.56 -18.66 0.28
N GLU A 123 18.87 -18.43 0.09
CA GLU A 123 19.49 -18.32 -1.23
C GLU A 123 19.38 -19.63 -2.02
N ASN A 124 19.44 -20.78 -1.34
CA ASN A 124 19.21 -22.11 -1.92
C ASN A 124 17.73 -22.52 -1.97
N GLY A 125 16.85 -21.63 -1.52
CA GLY A 125 15.44 -21.90 -1.30
C GLY A 125 14.54 -21.51 -2.47
N SER A 126 13.27 -21.30 -2.16
CA SER A 126 12.23 -20.91 -3.12
C SER A 126 11.40 -19.74 -2.58
N PHE A 127 10.98 -18.86 -3.48
CA PHE A 127 9.93 -17.88 -3.25
C PHE A 127 8.58 -18.45 -3.70
N ILE A 128 7.54 -18.20 -2.92
CA ILE A 128 6.16 -18.58 -3.26
C ILE A 128 5.26 -17.35 -3.18
N PHE A 129 4.47 -17.13 -4.23
CA PHE A 129 3.46 -16.07 -4.28
C PHE A 129 2.28 -16.49 -5.18
N ARG A 130 1.05 -16.46 -4.66
CA ARG A 130 -0.18 -16.81 -5.40
C ARG A 130 -0.08 -18.13 -6.19
N GLY A 131 0.50 -19.16 -5.59
CA GLY A 131 0.71 -20.48 -6.19
C GLY A 131 1.93 -20.60 -7.10
N SER A 132 2.58 -19.48 -7.47
CA SER A 132 3.82 -19.48 -8.25
C SER A 132 5.01 -19.73 -7.34
N GLN A 133 5.74 -20.81 -7.61
CA GLN A 133 7.03 -21.13 -6.99
C GLN A 133 8.18 -20.73 -7.91
N THR A 134 9.17 -20.04 -7.36
CA THR A 134 10.36 -19.59 -8.07
C THR A 134 11.59 -19.85 -7.23
N ALA A 135 12.63 -20.50 -7.77
CA ALA A 135 13.86 -20.73 -7.02
C ALA A 135 14.61 -19.40 -6.78
N ALA A 136 15.13 -19.18 -5.58
CA ALA A 136 15.80 -17.92 -5.26
C ALA A 136 17.05 -17.69 -6.14
N ARG A 137 17.80 -18.76 -6.44
CA ARG A 137 19.00 -18.71 -7.30
C ARG A 137 18.73 -18.35 -8.75
N THR A 138 17.53 -18.64 -9.28
CA THR A 138 17.20 -18.28 -10.67
C THR A 138 16.93 -16.79 -10.80
N GLU A 139 16.58 -16.11 -9.70
CA GLU A 139 16.34 -14.67 -9.67
C GLU A 139 17.63 -13.86 -9.55
N ALA A 140 18.49 -14.21 -8.59
CA ALA A 140 19.81 -13.61 -8.43
C ALA A 140 20.76 -14.50 -7.61
N SER A 141 22.06 -14.17 -7.64
CA SER A 141 23.10 -14.87 -6.87
C SER A 141 23.10 -14.55 -5.37
N THR A 142 22.42 -13.48 -4.95
CA THR A 142 22.35 -13.04 -3.54
C THR A 142 20.91 -12.88 -3.08
N LEU A 143 20.61 -13.19 -1.81
CA LEU A 143 19.24 -13.07 -1.27
C LEU A 143 18.61 -11.68 -1.48
N PRO A 144 19.30 -10.55 -1.20
CA PRO A 144 18.70 -9.23 -1.38
C PRO A 144 18.38 -8.92 -2.84
N GLY A 145 19.23 -9.35 -3.77
CA GLY A 145 18.96 -9.18 -5.20
C GLY A 145 17.76 -10.01 -5.65
N ALA A 146 17.70 -11.26 -5.22
CA ALA A 146 16.63 -12.19 -5.58
C ALA A 146 15.28 -11.75 -4.99
N LEU A 147 15.28 -11.37 -3.71
CA LEU A 147 14.10 -10.84 -3.02
C LEU A 147 13.65 -9.51 -3.62
N GLY A 148 14.58 -8.60 -3.93
CA GLY A 148 14.25 -7.31 -4.55
C GLY A 148 13.58 -7.46 -5.92
N LYS A 149 14.10 -8.37 -6.76
CA LYS A 149 13.49 -8.69 -8.05
C LYS A 149 12.10 -9.30 -7.87
N ARG A 150 11.97 -10.30 -6.99
CA ARG A 150 10.68 -10.92 -6.72
C ARG A 150 9.65 -9.96 -6.13
N LEU A 151 10.06 -9.06 -5.23
CA LEU A 151 9.21 -8.03 -4.67
C LEU A 151 8.70 -7.05 -5.74
N LYS A 152 9.51 -6.73 -6.75
CA LYS A 152 9.08 -5.91 -7.88
C LYS A 152 7.96 -6.61 -8.66
N ASP A 153 8.14 -7.87 -9.02
CA ASP A 153 7.11 -8.64 -9.74
C ASP A 153 5.82 -8.77 -8.92
N VAL A 154 5.95 -9.04 -7.62
CA VAL A 154 4.82 -9.09 -6.69
C VAL A 154 4.11 -7.74 -6.59
N ALA A 155 4.86 -6.64 -6.56
CA ALA A 155 4.29 -5.30 -6.53
C ALA A 155 3.52 -4.98 -7.82
N GLU A 156 4.04 -5.34 -8.99
CA GLU A 156 3.34 -5.16 -10.27
C GLU A 156 2.02 -5.95 -10.31
N LEU A 157 1.99 -7.17 -9.76
CA LEU A 157 0.77 -8.00 -9.65
C LEU A 157 -0.20 -7.55 -8.57
N THR A 158 0.29 -6.87 -7.54
CA THR A 158 -0.54 -6.38 -6.42
C THR A 158 -1.15 -5.03 -6.77
N TYR A 159 -0.40 -4.16 -7.44
CA TYR A 159 -0.81 -2.81 -7.81
C TYR A 159 -1.05 -2.66 -9.32
N GLU A 160 -1.83 -3.58 -9.88
CA GLU A 160 -2.14 -3.64 -11.33
C GLU A 160 -2.74 -2.34 -11.91
N LYS A 161 -3.36 -1.48 -11.08
CA LYS A 161 -3.97 -0.20 -11.47
C LYS A 161 -3.13 1.02 -11.09
N TYR A 162 -1.87 0.81 -10.68
CA TYR A 162 -0.96 1.90 -10.35
C TYR A 162 -0.68 2.79 -11.56
N ASN A 163 -0.51 2.21 -12.75
CA ASN A 163 -0.25 2.95 -13.99
C ASN A 163 -1.33 3.97 -14.38
N LEU A 164 -2.56 3.84 -13.87
CA LEU A 164 -3.65 4.76 -14.21
C LEU A 164 -3.41 6.17 -13.65
N ALA A 165 -2.75 6.29 -12.49
CA ALA A 165 -2.50 7.58 -11.84
C ALA A 165 -1.29 7.59 -10.88
N GLY A 166 -0.31 6.70 -11.04
CA GLY A 166 0.84 6.57 -10.13
C GLY A 166 1.82 7.74 -10.13
N GLN A 167 1.63 8.73 -11.02
CA GLN A 167 2.48 9.90 -11.10
C GLN A 167 2.33 10.79 -9.84
N PRO A 168 3.44 11.28 -9.27
CA PRO A 168 3.40 12.22 -8.15
C PRO A 168 2.57 13.45 -8.51
N THR A 169 1.64 13.81 -7.63
CA THR A 169 0.78 14.99 -7.80
C THR A 169 1.09 15.98 -6.70
N ALA A 170 1.23 17.26 -7.05
CA ALA A 170 1.49 18.32 -6.07
C ALA A 170 0.32 18.46 -5.07
N ALA A 171 0.61 18.77 -3.81
CA ALA A 171 -0.39 18.87 -2.76
C ALA A 171 -1.47 19.92 -3.06
N GLU A 172 -1.10 20.98 -3.80
CA GLU A 172 -1.92 22.09 -4.23
C GLU A 172 -2.69 21.82 -5.54
N ALA A 173 -2.34 20.77 -6.29
CA ALA A 173 -2.90 20.52 -7.63
C ALA A 173 -4.43 20.47 -7.61
N ALA A 174 -5.02 19.81 -6.62
CA ALA A 174 -6.47 19.73 -6.47
C ALA A 174 -7.13 21.11 -6.29
N VAL A 175 -6.51 22.02 -5.52
CA VAL A 175 -7.02 23.38 -5.30
C VAL A 175 -6.86 24.22 -6.56
N GLN A 176 -5.68 24.14 -7.20
CA GLN A 176 -5.39 24.89 -8.42
C GLN A 176 -6.32 24.47 -9.56
N PHE A 177 -6.59 23.17 -9.70
CA PHE A 177 -7.52 22.65 -10.71
C PHE A 177 -8.96 23.17 -10.49
N LEU A 178 -9.45 23.23 -9.25
CA LEU A 178 -10.77 23.81 -8.94
C LEU A 178 -10.82 25.34 -9.10
N GLN A 179 -9.70 26.02 -8.85
CA GLN A 179 -9.62 27.48 -8.89
C GLN A 179 -9.44 28.04 -10.30
N ALA A 180 -8.89 27.24 -11.21
CA ALA A 180 -8.66 27.64 -12.59
C ALA A 180 -9.96 28.12 -13.25
N LYS A 181 -9.94 29.38 -13.72
CA LYS A 181 -11.01 29.95 -14.54
C LYS A 181 -11.09 29.24 -15.88
N ASP A 182 -9.93 28.95 -16.46
CA ASP A 182 -9.76 28.26 -17.73
C ASP A 182 -8.71 27.15 -17.55
N LEU A 183 -9.12 25.91 -17.78
CA LEU A 183 -8.25 24.74 -17.63
C LEU A 183 -7.18 24.65 -18.74
N THR A 184 -7.37 25.31 -19.89
CA THR A 184 -6.36 25.33 -20.97
C THR A 184 -5.08 26.06 -20.57
N THR A 185 -5.18 26.94 -19.58
CA THR A 185 -4.06 27.74 -19.05
C THR A 185 -3.41 27.13 -17.82
N LEU A 186 -3.91 25.99 -17.34
CA LEU A 186 -3.43 25.35 -16.13
C LEU A 186 -2.02 24.78 -16.35
N PRO A 187 -1.01 25.18 -15.55
CA PRO A 187 0.33 24.64 -15.66
C PRO A 187 0.35 23.11 -15.47
N THR A 188 1.17 22.40 -16.25
CA THR A 188 1.28 20.92 -16.22
C THR A 188 1.61 20.36 -14.84
N GLN A 189 2.29 21.12 -13.97
CA GLN A 189 2.55 20.72 -12.59
C GLN A 189 1.27 20.53 -11.74
N PHE A 190 0.16 21.17 -12.14
CA PHE A 190 -1.16 21.04 -11.50
C PHE A 190 -2.14 20.17 -12.30
N ASP A 191 -1.72 19.71 -13.48
CA ASP A 191 -2.40 18.68 -14.26
C ASP A 191 -1.39 17.64 -14.80
N PRO A 192 -0.82 16.80 -13.92
CA PRO A 192 0.19 15.82 -14.32
C PRO A 192 -0.38 14.67 -15.17
N LEU A 193 -1.71 14.48 -15.18
CA LEU A 193 -2.37 13.41 -15.94
C LEU A 193 -2.99 13.90 -17.26
N GLY A 194 -2.91 15.19 -17.57
CA GLY A 194 -3.54 15.78 -18.76
C GLY A 194 -5.07 15.58 -18.76
N LEU A 195 -5.72 15.83 -17.63
CA LEU A 195 -7.17 15.73 -17.48
C LEU A 195 -7.89 16.92 -18.11
N ALA A 196 -7.25 18.06 -18.27
CA ALA A 196 -7.79 19.19 -19.05
C ALA A 196 -7.59 18.94 -20.55
N ASP A 197 -8.67 19.06 -21.33
CA ASP A 197 -8.58 19.05 -22.79
C ASP A 197 -8.27 20.43 -23.37
N SER A 198 -8.05 20.49 -24.68
CA SER A 198 -7.77 21.74 -25.41
C SER A 198 -8.92 22.74 -25.40
N ASN A 199 -10.13 22.31 -25.04
CA ASN A 199 -11.32 23.14 -24.97
C ASN A 199 -11.61 23.61 -23.54
N GLY A 200 -10.75 23.26 -22.58
CA GLY A 200 -10.91 23.60 -21.16
C GLY A 200 -11.94 22.73 -20.44
N ALA A 201 -12.36 21.61 -21.02
CA ALA A 201 -13.21 20.61 -20.39
C ALA A 201 -12.37 19.50 -19.73
N VAL A 202 -13.00 18.75 -18.82
CA VAL A 202 -12.35 17.61 -18.16
C VAL A 202 -12.54 16.36 -19.01
N ARG A 203 -11.44 15.64 -19.30
CA ARG A 203 -11.41 14.33 -19.96
C ARG A 203 -11.93 13.24 -19.05
N ALA A 204 -13.24 13.26 -18.79
CA ALA A 204 -13.85 12.41 -17.79
C ALA A 204 -13.95 10.92 -18.18
N ASP A 205 -13.53 10.56 -19.39
CA ASP A 205 -13.26 9.21 -19.87
C ASP A 205 -11.87 8.68 -19.42
N HIS A 206 -11.02 9.52 -18.83
CA HIS A 206 -9.71 9.11 -18.34
C HIS A 206 -9.84 7.93 -17.35
N PRO A 207 -9.09 6.82 -17.52
CA PRO A 207 -9.26 5.60 -16.74
C PRO A 207 -9.21 5.80 -15.21
N ALA A 208 -8.37 6.71 -14.72
CA ALA A 208 -8.32 7.04 -13.30
C ALA A 208 -9.59 7.71 -12.77
N LEU A 209 -10.21 8.60 -13.56
CA LEU A 209 -11.48 9.24 -13.21
C LEU A 209 -12.63 8.23 -13.25
N VAL A 210 -12.62 7.32 -14.24
CA VAL A 210 -13.56 6.21 -14.34
C VAL A 210 -13.47 5.31 -13.10
N ALA A 211 -12.27 4.96 -12.64
CA ALA A 211 -12.09 4.13 -11.45
C ALA A 211 -12.66 4.79 -10.17
N VAL A 212 -12.47 6.10 -9.99
CA VAL A 212 -13.07 6.86 -8.88
C VAL A 212 -14.60 6.91 -9.02
N ALA A 213 -15.12 7.18 -10.22
CA ALA A 213 -16.55 7.19 -10.48
C ALA A 213 -17.20 5.81 -10.24
N ASP A 214 -16.55 4.72 -10.64
CA ASP A 214 -17.00 3.34 -10.43
C ASP A 214 -17.01 2.96 -8.95
N TYR A 215 -16.05 3.46 -8.17
CA TYR A 215 -16.09 3.35 -6.71
C TYR A 215 -17.34 4.07 -6.15
N LEU A 216 -17.56 5.33 -6.53
CA LEU A 216 -18.74 6.09 -6.08
C LEU A 216 -20.08 5.49 -6.58
N ARG A 217 -20.12 4.79 -7.71
CA ARG A 217 -21.33 4.06 -8.17
C ARG A 217 -21.67 2.91 -7.22
N ARG A 218 -20.66 2.19 -6.74
CA ARG A 218 -20.83 1.07 -5.81
C ARG A 218 -21.10 1.53 -4.37
N HIS A 219 -20.68 2.74 -4.05
CA HIS A 219 -20.85 3.38 -2.74
C HIS A 219 -21.69 4.65 -2.90
N LEU A 220 -23.03 4.51 -2.86
CA LEU A 220 -24.01 5.58 -3.04
C LEU A 220 -23.66 6.88 -2.29
N GLN A 221 -23.04 6.71 -1.12
CA GLN A 221 -22.45 7.77 -0.34
C GLN A 221 -21.10 7.27 0.19
N ALA A 222 -20.00 7.91 -0.23
CA ALA A 222 -18.65 7.53 0.16
C ALA A 222 -17.99 8.62 1.00
N ASP A 223 -17.45 8.24 2.16
CA ASP A 223 -16.66 9.15 2.98
C ASP A 223 -15.24 9.29 2.45
N GLY A 224 -14.66 10.49 2.58
CA GLY A 224 -13.37 10.81 2.00
C GLY A 224 -12.22 9.97 2.56
N ARG A 225 -12.23 9.66 3.87
CA ARG A 225 -11.18 8.83 4.48
C ARG A 225 -11.14 7.40 3.89
N PRO A 226 -12.24 6.61 3.90
CA PRO A 226 -12.29 5.32 3.22
C PRO A 226 -11.88 5.40 1.75
N LEU A 227 -12.29 6.45 1.03
CA LEU A 227 -11.92 6.63 -0.38
C LEU A 227 -10.40 6.80 -0.53
N LEU A 228 -9.75 7.63 0.29
CA LEU A 228 -8.28 7.76 0.28
C LEU A 228 -7.59 6.44 0.62
N ASP A 229 -8.10 5.72 1.61
CA ASP A 229 -7.50 4.44 2.04
C ASP A 229 -7.58 3.42 0.90
N VAL A 230 -8.72 3.31 0.20
CA VAL A 230 -8.92 2.40 -0.95
C VAL A 230 -7.96 2.73 -2.10
N PHE A 231 -7.84 3.99 -2.51
CA PHE A 231 -6.98 4.36 -3.64
C PHE A 231 -5.49 4.39 -3.29
N SER A 232 -5.15 4.51 -2.00
CA SER A 232 -3.76 4.34 -1.52
C SER A 232 -3.32 2.89 -1.38
N GLY A 233 -4.27 1.95 -1.32
CA GLY A 233 -4.02 0.52 -1.24
C GLY A 233 -4.07 -0.19 -2.60
N PRO A 234 -3.76 -1.49 -2.64
CA PRO A 234 -3.98 -2.35 -3.81
C PRO A 234 -5.46 -2.32 -4.25
N PRO A 235 -5.76 -2.31 -5.56
CA PRO A 235 -4.83 -2.45 -6.69
C PRO A 235 -4.23 -1.12 -7.18
N PHE A 236 -4.46 0.00 -6.50
CA PHE A 236 -4.16 1.34 -7.01
C PHE A 236 -2.82 1.90 -6.55
N GLY A 237 -2.58 1.99 -5.24
CA GLY A 237 -1.31 2.50 -4.70
C GLY A 237 -1.04 3.99 -4.97
N TRP A 238 -2.08 4.79 -5.23
CA TRP A 238 -1.93 6.20 -5.56
C TRP A 238 -1.67 7.05 -4.31
N SER A 239 -1.02 8.20 -4.50
CA SER A 239 -0.88 9.16 -3.41
C SER A 239 -2.25 9.73 -3.01
N LYS A 240 -2.38 10.17 -1.76
CA LYS A 240 -3.60 10.87 -1.30
C LYS A 240 -3.85 12.13 -2.12
N ASP A 241 -2.78 12.81 -2.52
CA ASP A 241 -2.84 14.05 -3.30
C ASP A 241 -3.35 13.79 -4.72
N THR A 242 -2.89 12.72 -5.36
CA THR A 242 -3.42 12.21 -6.64
C THR A 242 -4.92 11.94 -6.52
N THR A 243 -5.37 11.27 -5.45
CA THR A 243 -6.79 10.94 -5.27
C THR A 243 -7.63 12.20 -5.06
N ARG A 244 -7.15 13.16 -4.25
CA ARG A 244 -7.80 14.47 -4.07
C ARG A 244 -7.88 15.24 -5.39
N TYR A 245 -6.83 15.17 -6.21
CA TYR A 245 -6.77 15.77 -7.53
C TYR A 245 -7.82 15.18 -8.49
N LEU A 246 -7.94 13.86 -8.56
CA LEU A 246 -8.96 13.18 -9.38
C LEU A 246 -10.38 13.56 -8.93
N VAL A 247 -10.62 13.67 -7.62
CA VAL A 247 -11.91 14.11 -7.07
C VAL A 247 -12.19 15.58 -7.40
N ALA A 248 -11.18 16.46 -7.35
CA ALA A 248 -11.31 17.84 -7.82
C ALA A 248 -11.72 17.91 -9.29
N ALA A 249 -11.11 17.10 -10.16
CA ALA A 249 -11.45 17.06 -11.58
C ALA A 249 -12.91 16.60 -11.80
N LEU A 250 -13.36 15.52 -11.13
CA LEU A 250 -14.75 15.07 -11.20
C LEU A 250 -15.75 16.10 -10.65
N LEU A 251 -15.38 16.82 -9.60
CA LEU A 251 -16.21 17.87 -9.00
C LEU A 251 -16.32 19.08 -9.94
N ARG A 252 -15.22 19.46 -10.60
CA ARG A 252 -15.18 20.53 -11.62
C ARG A 252 -16.03 20.19 -12.83
N ASP A 253 -16.04 18.92 -13.24
CA ASP A 253 -16.86 18.39 -14.35
C ASP A 253 -18.35 18.23 -13.96
N GLY A 254 -18.70 18.38 -12.68
CA GLY A 254 -20.07 18.23 -12.18
C GLY A 254 -20.56 16.78 -12.11
N ARG A 255 -19.67 15.78 -12.23
CA ARG A 255 -20.03 14.35 -12.13
C ARG A 255 -20.24 13.86 -10.71
N ILE A 256 -19.72 14.61 -9.74
CA ILE A 256 -19.88 14.30 -8.32
C ILE A 256 -20.37 15.54 -7.56
N LYS A 257 -21.06 15.30 -6.45
CA LYS A 257 -21.39 16.31 -5.46
C LYS A 257 -20.57 16.06 -4.20
N LEU A 258 -20.05 17.14 -3.62
CA LEU A 258 -19.30 17.11 -2.37
C LEU A 258 -20.15 17.69 -1.25
N ARG A 259 -20.16 17.02 -0.11
CA ARG A 259 -20.83 17.46 1.11
C ARG A 259 -19.82 17.62 2.24
N THR A 260 -19.92 18.71 3.00
CA THR A 260 -19.13 18.93 4.23
C THR A 260 -20.02 19.52 5.31
N GLY A 261 -19.88 19.07 6.56
CA GLY A 261 -20.75 19.53 7.66
C GLY A 261 -22.26 19.29 7.40
N GLY A 262 -22.60 18.28 6.61
CA GLY A 262 -23.98 17.96 6.25
C GLY A 262 -24.59 18.80 5.12
N GLN A 263 -23.85 19.77 4.56
CA GLN A 263 -24.32 20.67 3.50
C GLN A 263 -23.62 20.40 2.16
N ASP A 264 -24.39 20.42 1.07
CA ASP A 264 -23.84 20.29 -0.28
C ASP A 264 -23.02 21.54 -0.62
N VAL A 265 -21.85 21.33 -1.19
CA VAL A 265 -20.88 22.37 -1.50
C VAL A 265 -20.74 22.51 -3.00
N SER A 266 -20.81 23.74 -3.50
CA SER A 266 -20.53 24.03 -4.91
C SER A 266 -19.05 23.82 -5.22
N GLY A 267 -18.76 23.14 -6.34
CA GLY A 267 -17.40 22.73 -6.69
C GLY A 267 -16.36 23.85 -6.82
N THR A 268 -16.80 25.09 -7.04
CA THR A 268 -15.93 26.27 -7.18
C THR A 268 -15.82 27.11 -5.90
N SER A 269 -16.54 26.75 -4.83
CA SER A 269 -16.62 27.55 -3.61
C SER A 269 -15.34 27.46 -2.76
N THR A 270 -15.14 28.43 -1.87
CA THR A 270 -14.02 28.45 -0.92
C THR A 270 -14.07 27.23 0.00
N GLU A 271 -15.27 26.79 0.37
CA GLU A 271 -15.51 25.61 1.20
C GLU A 271 -15.10 24.32 0.46
N ALA A 272 -15.37 24.19 -0.84
CA ALA A 272 -14.94 23.02 -1.62
C ALA A 272 -13.41 22.96 -1.71
N ARG A 273 -12.76 24.11 -1.92
CA ARG A 273 -11.30 24.21 -1.96
C ARG A 273 -10.67 23.88 -0.61
N ALA A 274 -11.24 24.35 0.49
CA ALA A 274 -10.77 24.01 1.84
C ALA A 274 -10.97 22.51 2.16
N ALA A 275 -12.08 21.94 1.71
CA ALA A 275 -12.42 20.54 1.90
C ALA A 275 -11.49 19.60 1.11
N ILE A 276 -11.16 19.92 -0.14
CA ILE A 276 -10.28 19.09 -0.98
C ILE A 276 -8.80 19.43 -0.79
N GLY A 277 -8.47 20.60 -0.24
CA GLY A 277 -7.10 21.15 -0.24
C GLY A 277 -6.08 20.42 0.62
N ASN A 278 -6.50 19.59 1.58
CA ASN A 278 -5.60 18.72 2.34
C ASN A 278 -6.32 17.46 2.85
N THR A 279 -5.54 16.48 3.33
CA THR A 279 -6.06 15.20 3.86
C THR A 279 -7.03 15.38 5.04
N SER A 280 -6.78 16.34 5.94
CA SER A 280 -7.63 16.55 7.13
C SER A 280 -9.01 17.07 6.76
N GLY A 281 -9.07 18.04 5.83
CA GLY A 281 -10.31 18.52 5.23
C GLY A 281 -11.03 17.41 4.48
N PHE A 282 -10.29 16.66 3.65
CA PHE A 282 -10.87 15.62 2.81
C PHE A 282 -11.47 14.48 3.63
N ASN A 283 -10.86 14.12 4.76
CA ASN A 283 -11.39 13.08 5.64
C ASN A 283 -12.80 13.37 6.18
N ARG A 284 -13.27 14.62 6.14
CA ARG A 284 -14.58 15.06 6.63
C ARG A 284 -15.62 15.21 5.52
N VAL A 285 -15.23 14.95 4.27
CA VAL A 285 -16.13 15.08 3.13
C VAL A 285 -16.92 13.81 2.92
N THR A 286 -18.11 13.98 2.38
CA THR A 286 -18.90 12.90 1.83
C THR A 286 -19.10 13.17 0.35
N LEU A 287 -18.86 12.17 -0.48
CA LEU A 287 -18.92 12.23 -1.94
C LEU A 287 -20.04 11.34 -2.45
N ARG A 288 -20.74 11.82 -3.47
CA ARG A 288 -21.73 11.04 -4.22
C ARG A 288 -21.65 11.41 -5.69
N LEU A 289 -22.07 10.50 -6.56
CA LEU A 289 -22.30 10.88 -7.95
C LEU A 289 -23.41 11.92 -8.02
N ALA A 290 -23.29 12.85 -8.96
CA ALA A 290 -24.40 13.71 -9.30
C ALA A 290 -25.48 12.83 -9.93
N ASP A 291 -26.70 12.89 -9.39
CA ASP A 291 -27.88 12.32 -10.04
C ASP A 291 -27.90 12.80 -11.49
N GLY A 292 -27.95 11.85 -12.42
CA GLY A 292 -27.59 12.07 -13.83
C GLY A 292 -27.99 13.44 -14.32
N VAL A 293 -27.00 14.29 -14.57
CA VAL A 293 -27.22 15.52 -15.33
C VAL A 293 -27.84 15.05 -16.64
N PRO A 294 -29.12 15.37 -16.93
CA PRO A 294 -29.69 14.98 -18.21
C PRO A 294 -28.78 15.57 -19.28
N SER A 295 -28.43 14.80 -20.30
CA SER A 295 -27.59 15.29 -21.39
C SER A 295 -28.12 16.64 -21.89
N ALA A 296 -27.27 17.50 -22.46
CA ALA A 296 -27.75 18.76 -23.05
C ALA A 296 -28.95 18.53 -23.98
N GLU A 297 -28.96 17.38 -24.65
CA GLU A 297 -30.07 16.86 -25.45
C GLU A 297 -31.36 16.59 -24.65
N LEU A 298 -31.28 15.90 -23.50
CA LEU A 298 -32.44 15.65 -22.63
C LEU A 298 -32.95 16.93 -21.97
N ARG A 299 -32.05 17.87 -21.62
CA ARG A 299 -32.44 19.20 -21.12
C ARG A 299 -33.15 20.02 -22.18
N ASN A 300 -32.66 20.01 -23.41
CA ASN A 300 -33.29 20.69 -24.54
C ASN A 300 -34.64 20.04 -24.89
N LYS A 301 -34.75 18.71 -24.81
CA LYS A 301 -36.00 17.98 -25.06
C LYS A 301 -37.02 18.18 -23.93
N ALA A 302 -36.58 18.33 -22.69
CA ALA A 302 -37.42 18.68 -21.55
C ALA A 302 -37.88 20.15 -21.61
N ALA A 303 -36.99 21.08 -21.99
CA ALA A 303 -37.32 22.48 -22.23
C ALA A 303 -38.36 22.60 -23.36
N PHE A 304 -38.15 21.92 -24.48
CA PHE A 304 -39.10 21.89 -25.60
C PHE A 304 -40.49 21.38 -25.19
N ARG A 305 -40.56 20.31 -24.37
CA ARG A 305 -41.84 19.79 -23.87
C ARG A 305 -42.51 20.71 -22.85
N LEU A 306 -41.73 21.44 -22.06
CA LEU A 306 -42.26 22.46 -21.15
C LEU A 306 -42.82 23.64 -21.94
N GLU A 307 -42.11 24.14 -22.96
CA GLU A 307 -42.61 25.20 -23.84
C GLU A 307 -43.89 24.80 -24.58
N GLU A 308 -44.00 23.54 -25.01
CA GLU A 308 -45.20 22.99 -25.66
C GLU A 308 -46.41 22.92 -24.70
N LEU A 309 -46.17 22.70 -23.40
CA LEU A 309 -47.21 22.56 -22.38
C LEU A 309 -47.58 23.89 -21.69
N THR A 310 -46.67 24.86 -21.63
CA THR A 310 -46.88 26.13 -20.91
C THR A 310 -47.03 27.34 -21.83
N THR A 311 -46.74 27.22 -23.14
CA THR A 311 -46.69 28.34 -24.11
C THR A 311 -45.78 29.51 -23.70
N GLU A 312 -44.87 29.29 -22.75
CA GLU A 312 -43.85 30.26 -22.36
C GLU A 312 -42.47 29.69 -22.65
N THR A 313 -41.62 30.46 -23.33
CA THR A 313 -40.23 30.10 -23.62
C THR A 313 -39.42 29.98 -22.33
N VAL A 314 -38.85 28.80 -22.07
CA VAL A 314 -38.00 28.53 -20.90
C VAL A 314 -36.59 28.21 -21.38
N SER A 315 -35.67 29.16 -21.22
CA SER A 315 -34.26 28.93 -21.57
C SER A 315 -33.58 27.98 -20.58
N PRO A 316 -32.75 27.03 -21.06
CA PRO A 316 -32.06 26.07 -20.21
C PRO A 316 -31.04 26.76 -19.31
N ARG A 317 -31.09 26.49 -18.00
CA ARG A 317 -30.06 26.86 -17.01
C ARG A 317 -29.28 25.64 -16.55
#